data_AF-A0A060CJW9-F1
#
_entry.id   AF-A0A060CJW9-F1
#
_cell.length_a   1.000
_cell.length_b   1.000
_cell.length_c   1.000
_cell.angle_alpha   90.00
_cell.angle_beta   90.00
_cell.angle_gamma   90.00
#
_symmetry.space_group_name_H-M   'P 1'
#
loop_
_entity.id
_entity.type
_entity.pdbx_description
1 polymer ?
#
loop_
_entity_poly.entity_id
_entity_poly.type
_entity_poly.pdbx_seq_one_letter_code
_entity_poly.pdbx_strand_id
1 'polypeptide(L)'
;MKQFDGNDRIGNNLVSSAYRFFGSTLCVLAAIPLTGFDCSGFTKYVFSHNGIKLPRMADEQYRIGNNVSRRELIPGDLVFFTTYEPGVSHTGIYVGD
;
A
#
# COMPACT_ATOMS: atom_id res chain seq x y z
N MET A 1 6.17 9.63 -3.41
CA MET A 1 5.84 8.21 -3.15
C MET A 1 6.61 7.76 -1.93
N LYS A 2 6.31 6.61 -1.35
CA LYS A 2 7.00 6.11 -0.15
C LYS A 2 7.58 4.73 -0.33
N GLN A 3 8.84 4.59 0.07
CA GLN A 3 9.55 3.32 0.11
C GLN A 3 9.82 2.92 1.56
N PHE A 4 9.59 1.65 1.87
CA PHE A 4 9.64 1.13 3.24
C PHE A 4 10.75 0.12 3.48
N ASP A 5 11.30 -0.46 2.42
CA ASP A 5 12.28 -1.53 2.53
C ASP A 5 13.48 -1.36 1.58
N GLY A 6 13.29 -0.68 0.43
CA GLY A 6 14.38 -0.37 -0.51
C GLY A 6 15.01 -1.60 -1.18
N ASN A 7 14.46 -2.79 -0.95
CA ASN A 7 14.90 -4.04 -1.55
C ASN A 7 13.84 -4.59 -2.52
N ASP A 8 14.21 -4.65 -3.79
CA ASP A 8 13.36 -5.17 -4.87
C ASP A 8 12.83 -6.58 -4.59
N ARG A 9 13.56 -7.40 -3.80
CA ARG A 9 13.15 -8.77 -3.46
C ARG A 9 11.95 -8.81 -2.53
N ILE A 10 11.89 -7.90 -1.55
CA ILE A 10 10.74 -7.76 -0.64
C ILE A 10 9.60 -7.03 -1.36
N GLY A 11 9.96 -6.07 -2.21
CA GLY A 11 9.02 -5.43 -3.13
C GLY A 11 8.21 -6.42 -3.97
N ASN A 12 8.88 -7.37 -4.61
CA ASN A 12 8.24 -8.43 -5.37
C ASN A 12 7.38 -9.37 -4.51
N ASN A 13 7.77 -9.63 -3.26
CA ASN A 13 6.95 -10.41 -2.32
C ASN A 13 5.68 -9.66 -1.90
N LEU A 14 5.77 -8.34 -1.71
CA LEU A 14 4.61 -7.47 -1.45
C LEU A 14 3.63 -7.52 -2.61
N VAL A 15 4.12 -7.34 -3.84
CA VAL A 15 3.31 -7.40 -5.05
C VAL A 15 2.67 -8.79 -5.23
N SER A 16 3.44 -9.86 -5.07
CA SER A 16 2.93 -11.24 -5.12
C SER A 16 1.84 -11.50 -4.06
N SER A 17 2.06 -11.02 -2.83
CA SER A 17 1.08 -11.12 -1.75
C SER A 17 -0.19 -10.33 -2.06
N ALA A 18 -0.07 -9.15 -2.66
CA ALA A 18 -1.18 -8.32 -3.09
C ALA A 18 -2.04 -9.03 -4.15
N TYR A 19 -1.41 -9.70 -5.13
CA TYR A 19 -2.11 -10.45 -6.17
C TYR A 19 -2.95 -11.62 -5.63
N ARG A 20 -2.65 -12.16 -4.46
CA ARG A 20 -3.49 -13.22 -3.83
C ARG A 20 -4.89 -12.72 -3.48
N PHE A 21 -5.08 -11.42 -3.41
CA PHE A 21 -6.37 -10.78 -3.14
C PHE A 21 -6.99 -10.15 -4.39
N PHE A 22 -6.41 -10.36 -5.57
CA PHE A 22 -6.96 -9.87 -6.83
C PHE A 22 -8.35 -10.50 -7.06
N GLY A 23 -9.37 -9.64 -7.24
CA GLY A 23 -10.78 -10.06 -7.33
C GLY A 23 -11.54 -10.12 -6.00
N SER A 24 -10.90 -9.82 -4.86
CA SER A 24 -11.59 -9.67 -3.58
C SER A 24 -12.40 -8.37 -3.55
N THR A 25 -13.61 -8.42 -3.00
CA THR A 25 -14.50 -7.24 -2.89
C THR A 25 -13.86 -6.15 -2.03
N LEU A 26 -13.64 -4.97 -2.61
CA LEU A 26 -13.20 -3.76 -1.90
C LEU A 26 -14.36 -3.25 -1.03
N CYS A 27 -14.12 -3.02 0.26
CA CYS A 27 -15.11 -2.51 1.21
C CYS A 27 -14.49 -1.37 2.02
N VAL A 28 -15.06 -0.17 1.87
CA VAL A 28 -14.51 1.13 2.29
C VAL A 28 -14.29 1.27 3.81
N LEU A 29 -14.76 0.31 4.62
CA LEU A 29 -14.63 0.34 6.08
C LEU A 29 -13.86 -0.84 6.68
N ALA A 30 -13.45 -1.81 5.85
CA ALA A 30 -13.00 -3.10 6.35
C ALA A 30 -11.45 -3.18 6.39
N ALA A 31 -10.93 -3.52 7.57
CA ALA A 31 -9.52 -3.76 7.83
C ALA A 31 -9.18 -5.27 7.94
N ILE A 32 -10.09 -6.15 7.49
CA ILE A 32 -10.05 -7.59 7.74
C ILE A 32 -10.57 -8.36 6.50
N PRO A 33 -9.96 -9.49 6.09
CA PRO A 33 -10.33 -10.19 4.84
C PRO A 33 -11.79 -10.65 4.74
N LEU A 34 -12.47 -10.81 5.88
CA LEU A 34 -13.85 -11.31 5.96
C LEU A 34 -14.92 -10.27 5.55
N THR A 35 -14.60 -8.98 5.58
CA THR A 35 -15.54 -7.89 5.26
C THR A 35 -15.10 -7.00 4.10
N GLY A 36 -13.96 -7.31 3.46
CA GLY A 36 -13.34 -6.57 2.36
C GLY A 36 -12.17 -5.71 2.81
N PHE A 37 -11.57 -4.95 1.89
CA PHE A 37 -10.49 -4.00 2.23
C PHE A 37 -10.84 -2.59 1.79
N ASP A 38 -10.47 -1.58 2.59
CA ASP A 38 -10.28 -0.22 2.08
C ASP A 38 -8.81 -0.02 1.63
N CYS A 39 -8.51 1.09 0.95
CA CYS A 39 -7.19 1.27 0.32
C CYS A 39 -6.01 1.16 1.32
N SER A 40 -6.09 1.85 2.46
CA SER A 40 -5.05 1.82 3.49
C SER A 40 -5.06 0.55 4.35
N GLY A 41 -6.21 -0.10 4.49
CA GLY A 41 -6.34 -1.39 5.17
C GLY A 41 -5.72 -2.52 4.34
N PHE A 42 -5.90 -2.47 3.02
CA PHE A 42 -5.25 -3.40 2.09
C PHE A 42 -3.73 -3.28 2.16
N THR A 43 -3.18 -2.08 2.01
CA THR A 43 -1.73 -1.85 2.08
C THR A 43 -1.17 -2.30 3.43
N LYS A 44 -1.83 -1.92 4.53
CA LYS A 44 -1.43 -2.35 5.89
C LYS A 44 -1.41 -3.87 6.03
N TYR A 45 -2.42 -4.56 5.52
CA TYR A 45 -2.53 -6.01 5.62
C TYR A 45 -1.41 -6.72 4.84
N VAL A 46 -1.18 -6.32 3.57
CA VAL A 46 -0.13 -6.88 2.72
C VAL A 46 1.26 -6.64 3.32
N PHE A 47 1.52 -5.42 3.82
CA PHE A 47 2.79 -5.07 4.45
C PHE A 47 3.01 -5.84 5.76
N SER A 48 1.96 -6.00 6.57
CA SER A 48 2.05 -6.77 7.82
C SER A 48 2.39 -8.24 7.57
N HIS A 49 1.92 -8.84 6.47
CA HIS A 49 2.29 -10.21 6.08
C HIS A 49 3.76 -10.34 5.67
N ASN A 50 4.38 -9.23 5.27
CA ASN A 50 5.78 -9.15 4.89
C ASN A 50 6.64 -8.51 6.00
N GLY A 51 6.12 -8.43 7.24
CA GLY A 51 6.87 -7.98 8.42
C GLY A 51 6.98 -6.45 8.58
N ILE A 52 6.34 -5.66 7.71
CA ILE A 52 6.39 -4.20 7.75
C ILE A 52 5.12 -3.66 8.43
N LYS A 53 5.29 -2.83 9.45
CA LYS A 53 4.17 -2.23 10.19
C LYS A 53 3.77 -0.91 9.56
N LEU A 54 2.53 -0.82 9.08
CA LEU A 54 1.92 0.42 8.61
C LEU A 54 0.80 0.89 9.54
N PRO A 55 0.63 2.22 9.70
CA PRO A 55 -0.50 2.82 10.38
C PRO A 55 -1.79 2.60 9.58
N ARG A 56 -2.95 2.89 10.20
CA ARG A 56 -4.26 2.53 9.64
C ARG A 56 -4.68 3.48 8.53
N MET A 57 -4.32 4.75 8.62
CA MET A 57 -4.81 5.78 7.70
C MET A 57 -3.81 6.07 6.57
N ALA A 58 -4.30 6.42 5.38
CA ALA A 58 -3.47 6.67 4.20
C ALA A 58 -2.54 7.90 4.39
N ASP A 59 -3.02 8.93 5.08
CA ASP A 59 -2.25 10.14 5.41
C ASP A 59 -1.13 9.84 6.43
N GLU A 60 -1.38 8.97 7.41
CA GLU A 60 -0.36 8.47 8.33
C GLU A 60 0.68 7.64 7.59
N GLN A 61 0.26 6.77 6.66
CA GLN A 61 1.17 5.99 5.81
C GLN A 61 2.03 6.90 4.94
N TYR A 62 1.49 8.01 4.45
CA TYR A 62 2.24 9.02 3.70
C TYR A 62 3.25 9.80 4.56
N ARG A 63 3.10 9.83 5.89
CA ARG A 63 4.06 10.52 6.76
C ARG A 63 5.27 9.67 7.14
N ILE A 64 5.20 8.36 6.93
CA ILE A 64 6.28 7.43 7.26
C ILE A 64 6.98 6.89 6.00
N GLY A 65 8.15 6.28 6.19
CA GLY A 65 8.98 5.78 5.08
C GLY A 65 9.74 6.88 4.33
N ASN A 66 10.59 6.45 3.41
CA ASN A 66 11.47 7.32 2.64
C ASN A 66 10.72 7.96 1.46
N ASN A 67 10.92 9.26 1.26
CA ASN A 67 10.38 9.93 0.08
C ASN A 67 11.11 9.44 -1.16
N VAL A 68 10.34 8.98 -2.14
CA VAL A 68 10.86 8.49 -3.43
C VAL A 68 10.20 9.26 -4.57
N SER A 69 11.02 9.63 -5.56
CA SER A 69 10.57 10.29 -6.78
C SER A 69 9.97 9.27 -7.75
N ARG A 70 9.17 9.73 -8.71
CA ARG A 70 8.52 8.83 -9.67
C ARG A 70 9.52 8.00 -10.51
N ARG A 71 10.76 8.48 -10.70
CA ARG A 71 11.80 7.79 -11.48
C ARG A 71 12.53 6.70 -10.70
N GLU A 72 12.38 6.70 -9.38
CA GLU A 72 13.06 5.78 -8.46
C GLU A 72 12.07 4.75 -7.88
N LEU A 73 10.85 4.71 -8.42
CA LEU A 73 9.83 3.77 -8.00
C LEU A 73 10.26 2.34 -8.30
N ILE A 74 10.26 1.51 -7.26
CA ILE A 74 10.46 0.07 -7.36
C ILE A 74 9.18 -0.67 -6.92
N PRO A 75 8.93 -1.89 -7.42
CA PRO A 75 7.80 -2.71 -6.98
C PRO A 75 7.72 -2.77 -5.46
N GLY A 76 6.52 -2.62 -4.90
CA GLY A 76 6.30 -2.59 -3.45
C GLY A 76 6.32 -1.19 -2.82
N ASP A 77 6.71 -0.14 -3.54
CA ASP A 77 6.56 1.23 -3.06
C ASP A 77 5.08 1.62 -2.94
N LEU A 78 4.75 2.48 -1.96
CA LEU A 78 3.41 3.06 -1.84
C LEU A 78 3.27 4.34 -2.68
N VAL A 79 2.21 4.35 -3.48
CA VAL A 79 1.74 5.50 -4.24
C VAL A 79 0.51 6.08 -3.56
N PHE A 80 0.40 7.41 -3.53
CA PHE A 80 -0.65 8.12 -2.83
C PHE A 80 -1.34 9.09 -3.78
N PHE A 81 -2.65 9.25 -3.63
CA PHE A 81 -3.47 10.08 -4.49
C PHE A 81 -4.46 10.91 -3.67
N THR A 82 -4.92 11.99 -4.30
CA THR A 82 -6.07 12.80 -3.88
C THR A 82 -7.24 12.43 -4.78
N THR A 83 -8.31 11.90 -4.20
CA THR A 83 -9.45 11.33 -4.92
C THR A 83 -10.79 11.85 -4.39
N TYR A 84 -11.10 11.65 -3.11
CA TYR A 84 -12.42 11.97 -2.53
C TYR A 84 -12.40 13.13 -1.52
N GLU A 85 -11.23 13.54 -1.03
CA GLU A 85 -11.06 14.72 -0.16
C GLU A 85 -9.71 15.39 -0.42
N PRO A 86 -9.54 16.69 -0.08
CA PRO A 86 -8.25 17.36 -0.20
C PRO A 86 -7.15 16.69 0.64
N GLY A 87 -5.99 16.46 0.03
CA GLY A 87 -4.86 15.78 0.67
C GLY A 87 -4.77 14.30 0.27
N VAL A 88 -4.03 13.50 1.06
CA VAL A 88 -3.88 12.07 0.79
C VAL A 88 -5.15 11.34 1.20
N SER A 89 -5.93 10.93 0.20
CA SER A 89 -7.20 10.22 0.40
C SER A 89 -7.18 8.81 -0.18
N HIS A 90 -6.16 8.43 -0.96
CA HIS A 90 -6.04 7.09 -1.49
C HIS A 90 -4.60 6.61 -1.50
N THR A 91 -4.41 5.30 -1.39
CA THR A 91 -3.09 4.66 -1.41
C THR A 91 -3.13 3.35 -2.19
N GLY A 92 -2.01 3.00 -2.82
CA GLY A 92 -1.85 1.77 -3.59
C GLY A 92 -0.42 1.28 -3.57
N ILE A 93 -0.22 0.02 -3.96
CA ILE A 93 1.10 -0.61 -4.07
C ILE A 93 1.54 -0.52 -5.53
N TYR A 94 2.71 0.06 -5.78
CA TYR A 94 3.31 0.10 -7.11
C TYR A 94 3.78 -1.30 -7.52
N VAL A 95 3.39 -1.75 -8.71
CA VAL A 95 3.66 -3.12 -9.19
C VAL A 95 4.82 -3.22 -10.19
N GLY A 96 5.36 -2.09 -10.66
CA GLY A 96 6.45 -2.06 -11.64
C GLY A 96 5.96 -2.17 -13.07
N ASP A 97 5.41 -1.07 -13.60
CA ASP A 97 5.15 -0.84 -15.04
C ASP A 97 5.16 0.68 -15.33
#